data_AF-A0A3M6V5K7-F1
#
_entry.id   AF-A0A3M6V5K7-F1
#
_cell.length_a   1.000
_cell.length_b   1.000
_cell.length_c   1.000
_cell.angle_alpha   90.00
_cell.angle_beta   90.00
_cell.angle_gamma   90.00
#
_symmetry.space_group_name_H-M   'P 1'
#
loop_
_entity.id
_entity.type
_entity.pdbx_description
1 polymer ?
#
loop_
_entity_poly.entity_id
_entity_poly.type
_entity_poly.pdbx_seq_one_letter_code
_entity_poly.pdbx_strand_id
1 'polypeptide(L)'
;MTTFPLSLGAEDQGSDCLYVSRLTGKDSPQCGSFAVPCRTLPQALLLVNDGGKICLNGINSESNPYECLKTVGPNGTKLRAVGKRVSIQGVSSPAHISCGLVFASRLKYGSVKVSFSNLVFNNSRYGLVFFNVPSYHVVISDCKFINCYKAISMLWYRSQVSSFINQKSSLEVTDSEFRNNTYGIEFGPKFKNGSHKVSLSNLLVDNGTYGVFLVNVSSFDIVIAKCKFFNFSEAAVGLFWNEIKYVIREKSSLVATDSKFRYNAKSILVMLPNDFFEMTVSRCLFQNAKGRFHVINDDRSIKGDVFVRSQASSVTTYPIRVLVSITDSIFQDLGHKDNSFAVSVRVDNLFGDGNVSLFNTSFLNNENSLFVHGGFGVNLTHVTVHSTYGYAIMANAPPKTLIKAPADDNRQYDPIFAATKSSSILIDDSSSFRCPSGRQITIEKITEEDGFELVKGTFKVKQIRLSELKRSTVKEE
;
A
#
# COMPACT_ATOMS: atom_id res chain seq x y z
N MET A 1 -38.75 -5.45 60.69
CA MET A 1 -37.43 -5.18 60.09
C MET A 1 -37.21 -6.21 59.01
N THR A 2 -37.29 -5.75 57.77
CA THR A 2 -37.34 -6.52 56.53
C THR A 2 -35.94 -6.92 56.11
N THR A 3 -35.72 -8.22 55.96
CA THR A 3 -34.55 -8.83 55.34
C THR A 3 -34.64 -8.71 53.82
N PHE A 4 -33.67 -8.05 53.20
CA PHE A 4 -33.48 -8.04 51.75
C PHE A 4 -32.74 -9.32 51.32
N PRO A 5 -33.27 -10.11 50.37
CA PRO A 5 -32.44 -11.03 49.60
C PRO A 5 -31.84 -10.26 48.42
N LEU A 6 -30.51 -10.30 48.34
CA LEU A 6 -29.73 -10.00 47.13
C LEU A 6 -30.16 -10.98 46.04
N SER A 7 -31.00 -10.51 45.12
CA SER A 7 -31.21 -11.15 43.83
C SER A 7 -29.95 -10.91 42.99
N LEU A 8 -29.01 -11.87 43.03
CA LEU A 8 -28.14 -12.10 41.88
C LEU A 8 -29.05 -12.58 40.76
N GLY A 9 -29.38 -11.66 39.85
CA GLY A 9 -29.94 -12.00 38.55
C GLY A 9 -28.89 -12.77 37.75
N ALA A 10 -28.85 -14.08 37.93
CA ALA A 10 -28.33 -15.00 36.94
C ALA A 10 -29.33 -15.02 35.79
N GLU A 11 -29.19 -14.08 34.85
CA GLU A 11 -29.71 -14.29 33.50
C GLU A 11 -28.81 -15.31 32.82
N ASP A 12 -29.30 -16.53 32.77
CA ASP A 12 -28.90 -17.59 31.86
C ASP A 12 -29.22 -17.16 30.42
N GLN A 13 -28.45 -16.20 29.89
CA GLN A 13 -28.39 -15.96 28.46
C GLN A 13 -27.45 -17.01 27.88
N GLY A 14 -28.02 -18.01 27.19
CA GLY A 14 -27.27 -19.02 26.46
C GLY A 14 -26.13 -18.36 25.69
N SER A 15 -24.89 -18.58 26.15
CA SER A 15 -23.77 -17.78 25.66
C SER A 15 -23.52 -18.12 24.20
N ASP A 16 -23.76 -17.16 23.30
CA ASP A 16 -23.46 -17.15 21.86
C ASP A 16 -21.95 -17.34 21.53
N CYS A 17 -21.16 -17.76 22.52
CA CYS A 17 -19.72 -17.79 22.50
C CYS A 17 -19.19 -18.92 23.40
N LEU A 18 -18.19 -19.65 22.89
CA LEU A 18 -17.43 -20.61 23.68
C LEU A 18 -16.43 -19.86 24.56
N TYR A 19 -16.63 -19.90 25.87
CA TYR A 19 -15.86 -19.12 26.84
C TYR A 19 -14.57 -19.83 27.26
N VAL A 20 -13.47 -19.07 27.32
CA VAL A 20 -12.15 -19.56 27.69
C VAL A 20 -11.53 -18.64 28.74
N SER A 21 -11.12 -19.19 29.87
CA SER A 21 -10.48 -18.46 30.96
C SER A 21 -9.21 -19.17 31.40
N ARG A 22 -8.05 -18.53 31.27
CA ARG A 22 -6.79 -19.09 31.77
C ARG A 22 -6.77 -19.27 33.28
N LEU A 23 -7.45 -18.38 34.00
CA LEU A 23 -7.46 -18.30 35.45
C LEU A 23 -8.40 -19.34 36.09
N THR A 24 -9.62 -19.43 35.56
CA THR A 24 -10.71 -20.20 36.19
C THR A 24 -11.15 -21.42 35.37
N GLY A 25 -10.69 -21.54 34.13
CA GLY A 25 -11.11 -22.60 33.23
C GLY A 25 -10.42 -23.93 33.50
N LYS A 26 -11.10 -25.01 33.08
CA LYS A 26 -10.59 -26.38 33.09
C LYS A 26 -10.96 -27.05 31.79
N ASP A 27 -9.97 -27.55 31.06
CA ASP A 27 -10.21 -28.25 29.80
C ASP A 27 -10.93 -29.57 30.06
N SER A 28 -12.06 -29.78 29.38
CA SER A 28 -12.84 -31.01 29.35
C SER A 28 -13.62 -31.09 28.03
N PRO A 29 -14.21 -32.24 27.69
CA PRO A 29 -15.07 -32.35 26.51
C PRO A 29 -16.33 -31.47 26.57
N GLN A 30 -16.74 -31.04 27.77
CA GLN A 30 -17.95 -30.25 28.01
C GLN A 30 -17.65 -28.80 28.43
N CYS A 31 -16.38 -28.38 28.46
CA CYS A 31 -16.04 -27.00 28.78
C CYS A 31 -16.51 -26.05 27.67
N GLY A 32 -16.65 -24.76 28.02
CA GLY A 32 -16.94 -23.70 27.05
C GLY A 32 -18.17 -22.87 27.39
N SER A 33 -18.92 -23.23 28.42
CA SER A 33 -19.94 -22.33 28.99
C SER A 33 -19.27 -21.28 29.87
N PHE A 34 -19.99 -20.19 30.18
CA PHE A 34 -19.49 -19.19 31.12
C PHE A 34 -19.22 -19.76 32.52
N ALA A 35 -20.09 -20.68 33.00
CA ALA A 35 -19.94 -21.34 34.30
C ALA A 35 -18.82 -22.39 34.33
N VAL A 36 -18.57 -23.07 33.20
CA VAL A 36 -17.54 -24.10 33.06
C VAL A 36 -16.65 -23.78 31.86
N PRO A 37 -15.81 -22.73 31.96
CA PRO A 37 -15.05 -22.27 30.81
C PRO A 37 -13.88 -23.21 30.50
N CYS A 38 -13.50 -23.27 29.23
CA CYS A 38 -12.27 -23.96 28.85
C CYS A 38 -11.05 -23.21 29.40
N ARG A 39 -9.95 -23.92 29.66
CA ARG A 39 -8.70 -23.31 30.11
C ARG A 39 -7.84 -22.83 28.94
N THR A 40 -7.80 -23.59 27.85
CA THR A 40 -6.89 -23.36 26.74
C THR A 40 -7.62 -23.00 25.45
N LEU A 41 -7.01 -22.10 24.66
CA LEU A 41 -7.45 -21.79 23.30
C LEU A 41 -7.41 -23.04 22.38
N PRO A 42 -6.37 -23.91 22.45
CA PRO A 42 -6.37 -25.22 21.82
C PRO A 42 -7.67 -26.02 22.01
N GLN A 43 -8.12 -26.18 23.26
CA GLN A 43 -9.34 -26.93 23.56
C GLN A 43 -10.57 -26.26 22.97
N ALA A 44 -10.67 -24.93 23.11
CA ALA A 44 -11.76 -24.15 22.51
C ALA A 44 -11.85 -24.31 20.99
N LEU A 45 -10.72 -24.27 20.27
CA LEU A 45 -10.68 -24.46 18.82
C LEU A 45 -11.10 -25.88 18.38
N LEU A 46 -10.89 -26.88 19.24
CA LEU A 46 -11.38 -28.24 19.00
C LEU A 46 -12.89 -28.33 19.16
N LEU A 47 -13.45 -27.70 20.19
CA LEU A 47 -14.86 -27.78 20.55
C LEU A 47 -15.77 -26.84 19.75
N VAL A 48 -15.27 -25.67 19.32
CA VAL A 48 -16.09 -24.67 18.63
C VAL A 48 -16.71 -25.26 17.36
N ASN A 49 -18.00 -25.01 17.14
CA ASN A 49 -18.66 -25.42 15.90
C ASN A 49 -18.15 -24.60 14.71
N ASP A 50 -18.31 -25.12 13.50
CA ASP A 50 -18.00 -24.35 12.30
C ASP A 50 -18.95 -23.15 12.17
N GLY A 51 -18.40 -21.94 12.04
CA GLY A 51 -19.13 -20.67 12.12
C GLY A 51 -19.30 -20.12 13.54
N GLY A 52 -18.80 -20.83 14.57
CA GLY A 52 -18.94 -20.44 15.97
C GLY A 52 -18.00 -19.32 16.41
N LYS A 53 -18.17 -18.90 17.67
CA LYS A 53 -17.47 -17.78 18.29
C LYS A 53 -16.72 -18.25 19.55
N ILE A 54 -15.53 -17.73 19.79
CA ILE A 54 -14.71 -17.98 20.99
C ILE A 54 -14.46 -16.66 21.72
N CYS A 55 -14.68 -16.67 23.03
CA CYS A 55 -14.48 -15.51 23.91
C CYS A 55 -13.35 -15.80 24.88
N LEU A 56 -12.25 -15.07 24.75
CA LEU A 56 -11.06 -15.20 25.56
C LEU A 56 -11.10 -14.15 26.68
N ASN A 57 -11.16 -14.59 27.93
CA ASN A 57 -11.06 -13.71 29.07
C ASN A 57 -9.65 -13.07 29.13
N GLY A 58 -9.58 -11.76 28.93
CA GLY A 58 -8.32 -11.03 28.92
C GLY A 58 -7.68 -10.81 30.30
N ILE A 59 -8.43 -11.00 31.38
CA ILE A 59 -7.95 -10.73 32.76
C ILE A 59 -6.69 -11.55 33.04
N ASN A 60 -5.61 -10.86 33.44
CA ASN A 60 -4.28 -11.43 33.70
C ASN A 60 -3.64 -12.18 32.52
N SER A 61 -4.18 -12.04 31.30
CA SER A 61 -3.61 -12.72 30.12
C SER A 61 -2.28 -12.13 29.69
N GLU A 62 -1.97 -10.86 30.03
CA GLU A 62 -0.66 -10.27 29.73
C GLU A 62 0.50 -11.02 30.40
N SER A 63 0.35 -11.39 31.66
CA SER A 63 1.35 -12.16 32.42
C SER A 63 1.24 -13.68 32.20
N ASN A 64 0.06 -14.17 31.80
CA ASN A 64 -0.19 -15.58 31.51
C ASN A 64 -0.96 -15.75 30.19
N PRO A 65 -0.29 -15.51 29.04
CA PRO A 65 -0.94 -15.47 27.74
C PRO A 65 -1.49 -16.83 27.29
N TYR A 66 -2.48 -16.79 26.42
CA TYR A 66 -3.03 -17.97 25.77
C TYR A 66 -1.98 -18.58 24.82
N GLU A 67 -1.71 -19.86 25.03
CA GLU A 67 -0.84 -20.65 24.16
C GLU A 67 -1.62 -21.25 22.98
N CYS A 68 -0.91 -21.60 21.91
CA CYS A 68 -1.47 -22.17 20.68
C CYS A 68 -1.12 -23.64 20.57
N LEU A 69 -1.86 -24.35 19.70
CA LEU A 69 -1.64 -25.75 19.39
C LEU A 69 -0.24 -25.97 18.80
N LYS A 70 0.65 -26.56 19.61
CA LYS A 70 1.92 -27.16 19.17
C LYS A 70 1.68 -28.66 18.96
N THR A 71 1.89 -29.18 17.75
CA THR A 71 2.02 -30.63 17.54
C THR A 71 3.50 -30.97 17.45
N VAL A 72 3.99 -31.88 18.29
CA VAL A 72 5.34 -32.43 18.11
C VAL A 72 5.23 -33.47 16.99
N GLY A 73 5.75 -33.14 15.81
CA GLY A 73 5.92 -34.10 14.72
C GLY A 73 7.32 -34.74 14.77
N PRO A 74 7.57 -35.82 14.01
CA PRO A 74 8.89 -36.44 13.91
C PRO A 74 9.99 -35.51 13.38
N ASN A 75 9.60 -34.37 12.78
CA ASN A 75 10.52 -33.32 12.28
C ASN A 75 10.45 -32.03 13.12
N GLY A 76 10.02 -32.11 14.39
CA GLY A 76 9.87 -30.96 15.29
C GLY A 76 8.43 -30.40 15.38
N THR A 77 8.30 -29.27 16.09
CA THR A 77 7.01 -28.63 16.41
C THR A 77 6.33 -28.08 15.15
N LYS A 78 5.17 -28.65 14.78
CA LYS A 78 4.27 -28.15 13.74
C LYS A 78 3.11 -27.37 14.37
N LEU A 79 2.70 -26.28 13.73
CA LEU A 79 1.48 -25.57 14.10
C LEU A 79 0.29 -26.29 13.48
N ARG A 80 -0.74 -26.59 14.28
CA ARG A 80 -1.97 -27.21 13.76
C ARG A 80 -2.85 -26.13 13.14
N ALA A 81 -3.18 -26.31 11.86
CA ALA A 81 -4.07 -25.38 11.17
C ALA A 81 -5.53 -25.57 11.60
N VAL A 82 -6.23 -24.46 11.78
CA VAL A 82 -7.67 -24.39 12.03
C VAL A 82 -8.39 -24.34 10.69
N GLY A 83 -9.20 -25.38 10.43
CA GLY A 83 -10.04 -25.47 9.24
C GLY A 83 -11.50 -25.09 9.46
N LYS A 84 -11.79 -24.30 10.51
CA LYS A 84 -13.16 -23.87 10.83
C LYS A 84 -13.32 -22.39 10.53
N ARG A 85 -14.52 -22.00 10.10
CA ARG A 85 -14.98 -20.62 10.18
C ARG A 85 -15.13 -20.28 11.65
N VAL A 86 -14.45 -19.25 12.12
CA VAL A 86 -14.46 -18.93 13.56
C VAL A 86 -14.22 -17.45 13.79
N SER A 87 -14.90 -16.93 14.81
CA SER A 87 -14.67 -15.59 15.33
C SER A 87 -14.01 -15.72 16.71
N ILE A 88 -12.90 -15.03 16.94
CA ILE A 88 -12.18 -15.04 18.22
C ILE A 88 -12.11 -13.62 18.76
N GLN A 89 -12.58 -13.41 19.99
CA GLN A 89 -12.56 -12.09 20.61
C GLN A 89 -12.04 -12.10 22.04
N GLY A 90 -11.34 -11.04 22.44
CA GLY A 90 -11.06 -10.74 23.83
C GLY A 90 -12.29 -10.17 24.54
N VAL A 91 -12.54 -10.63 25.77
CA VAL A 91 -13.61 -10.13 26.65
C VAL A 91 -13.04 -9.75 28.02
N SER A 92 -13.73 -8.84 28.72
CA SER A 92 -13.31 -8.22 29.98
C SER A 92 -12.08 -7.30 29.86
N SER A 93 -11.09 -7.66 29.04
CA SER A 93 -9.95 -6.84 28.61
C SER A 93 -9.34 -7.47 27.35
N PRO A 94 -8.35 -6.85 26.68
CA PRO A 94 -7.67 -7.47 25.56
C PRO A 94 -7.06 -8.82 25.94
N ALA A 95 -7.23 -9.84 25.08
CA ALA A 95 -6.70 -11.17 25.33
C ALA A 95 -5.33 -11.36 24.68
N HIS A 96 -4.32 -11.63 25.50
CA HIS A 96 -2.93 -11.81 25.05
C HIS A 96 -2.66 -13.25 24.60
N ILE A 97 -2.06 -13.39 23.42
CA ILE A 97 -1.73 -14.66 22.77
C ILE A 97 -0.22 -14.69 22.50
N SER A 98 0.47 -15.73 22.98
CA SER A 98 1.95 -15.83 22.93
C SER A 98 2.49 -16.52 21.69
N CYS A 99 1.67 -16.68 20.66
CA CYS A 99 1.93 -17.59 19.55
C CYS A 99 1.12 -17.21 18.31
N GLY A 100 1.46 -17.83 17.17
CA GLY A 100 0.76 -17.61 15.92
C GLY A 100 -0.43 -18.55 15.72
N LEU A 101 -1.56 -18.01 15.30
CA LEU A 101 -2.72 -18.80 14.89
C LEU A 101 -2.64 -19.10 13.40
N VAL A 102 -2.78 -20.38 13.04
CA VAL A 102 -2.69 -20.84 11.66
C VAL A 102 -4.07 -21.28 11.19
N PHE A 103 -4.52 -20.75 10.07
CA PHE A 103 -5.77 -21.09 9.39
C PHE A 103 -5.46 -21.68 8.04
N ALA A 104 -6.13 -22.77 7.69
CA ALA A 104 -6.02 -23.41 6.39
C ALA A 104 -7.40 -23.86 5.93
N SER A 105 -7.61 -23.93 4.62
CA SER A 105 -8.82 -24.54 4.10
C SER A 105 -8.82 -26.05 4.33
N ARG A 106 -9.97 -26.63 4.73
CA ARG A 106 -10.17 -28.09 4.78
C ARG A 106 -10.15 -28.74 3.40
N LEU A 107 -10.54 -27.96 2.38
CA LEU A 107 -10.61 -28.39 0.99
C LEU A 107 -9.43 -27.80 0.22
N LYS A 108 -8.91 -28.55 -0.76
CA LYS A 108 -7.79 -28.10 -1.61
C LYS A 108 -8.01 -26.72 -2.26
N TYR A 109 -9.28 -26.34 -2.47
CA TYR A 109 -9.70 -25.06 -3.06
C TYR A 109 -10.76 -24.30 -2.25
N GLY A 110 -10.88 -24.60 -0.95
CA GLY A 110 -11.89 -23.98 -0.10
C GLY A 110 -11.47 -22.60 0.42
N SER A 111 -12.42 -21.88 1.00
CA SER A 111 -12.20 -20.54 1.55
C SER A 111 -12.00 -20.57 3.06
N VAL A 112 -11.30 -19.56 3.58
CA VAL A 112 -11.22 -19.27 5.02
C VAL A 112 -12.06 -18.04 5.33
N LYS A 113 -12.98 -18.16 6.30
CA LYS A 113 -13.76 -17.03 6.82
C LYS A 113 -13.56 -16.92 8.32
N VAL A 114 -12.89 -15.85 8.77
CA VAL A 114 -12.53 -15.67 10.17
C VAL A 114 -12.65 -14.20 10.59
N SER A 115 -12.92 -13.98 11.87
CA SER A 115 -12.86 -12.65 12.46
C SER A 115 -12.09 -12.63 13.78
N PHE A 116 -11.38 -11.54 14.05
CA PHE A 116 -10.57 -11.35 15.24
C PHE A 116 -10.84 -9.98 15.84
N SER A 117 -11.05 -9.91 17.16
CA SER A 117 -11.22 -8.64 17.84
C SER A 117 -10.64 -8.59 19.24
N ASN A 118 -10.11 -7.42 19.63
CA ASN A 118 -9.63 -7.19 21.00
C ASN A 118 -8.56 -8.22 21.45
N LEU A 119 -7.62 -8.53 20.55
CA LEU A 119 -6.54 -9.51 20.77
C LEU A 119 -5.17 -8.83 20.75
N VAL A 120 -4.24 -9.34 21.55
CA VAL A 120 -2.85 -8.88 21.56
C VAL A 120 -1.92 -10.05 21.23
N PHE A 121 -1.23 -9.98 20.10
CA PHE A 121 -0.15 -10.87 19.73
C PHE A 121 1.17 -10.17 20.06
N ASN A 122 1.96 -10.73 20.97
CA ASN A 122 3.23 -10.14 21.40
C ASN A 122 4.36 -11.16 21.39
N ASN A 123 5.51 -10.75 20.88
CA ASN A 123 6.76 -11.52 20.90
C ASN A 123 6.62 -12.91 20.28
N SER A 124 6.02 -12.97 19.10
CA SER A 124 5.76 -14.21 18.37
C SER A 124 6.42 -14.16 16.98
N ARG A 125 6.85 -15.31 16.45
CA ARG A 125 7.31 -15.33 15.06
C ARG A 125 6.20 -14.95 14.08
N TYR A 126 4.96 -15.33 14.40
CA TYR A 126 3.78 -15.05 13.59
C TYR A 126 2.60 -14.63 14.48
N GLY A 127 1.76 -13.70 14.02
CA GLY A 127 0.47 -13.40 14.66
C GLY A 127 -0.65 -14.26 14.06
N LEU A 128 -1.10 -13.90 12.86
CA LEU A 128 -2.08 -14.65 12.07
C LEU A 128 -1.43 -15.19 10.79
N VAL A 129 -1.65 -16.47 10.50
CA VAL A 129 -1.10 -17.15 9.33
C VAL A 129 -2.22 -17.82 8.54
N PHE A 130 -2.33 -17.47 7.26
CA PHE A 130 -3.23 -18.11 6.30
C PHE A 130 -2.41 -19.06 5.42
N PHE A 131 -2.54 -20.36 5.62
CA PHE A 131 -1.72 -21.38 4.98
C PHE A 131 -2.49 -22.08 3.85
N ASN A 132 -1.97 -21.97 2.62
CA ASN A 132 -2.59 -22.52 1.40
C ASN A 132 -4.06 -22.12 1.22
N VAL A 133 -4.35 -20.82 1.35
CA VAL A 133 -5.72 -20.29 1.31
C VAL A 133 -5.98 -19.57 -0.02
N PRO A 134 -6.73 -20.18 -0.96
CA PRO A 134 -7.05 -19.58 -2.28
C PRO A 134 -8.03 -18.42 -2.18
N SER A 135 -8.99 -18.47 -1.26
CA SER A 135 -9.96 -17.41 -1.00
C SER A 135 -10.12 -17.20 0.48
N TYR A 136 -10.22 -15.92 0.87
CA TYR A 136 -10.32 -15.54 2.26
C TYR A 136 -11.31 -14.39 2.48
N HIS A 137 -11.98 -14.42 3.62
CA HIS A 137 -12.79 -13.34 4.16
C HIS A 137 -12.35 -13.12 5.60
N VAL A 138 -11.49 -12.13 5.81
CA VAL A 138 -10.81 -11.86 7.09
C VAL A 138 -11.21 -10.49 7.58
N VAL A 139 -11.71 -10.42 8.81
CA VAL A 139 -12.02 -9.17 9.51
C VAL A 139 -11.21 -9.10 10.79
N ILE A 140 -10.47 -8.01 10.99
CA ILE A 140 -9.62 -7.79 12.16
C ILE A 140 -9.95 -6.40 12.69
N SER A 141 -10.25 -6.29 13.99
CA SER A 141 -10.62 -5.02 14.62
C SER A 141 -10.03 -4.93 16.02
N ASP A 142 -9.56 -3.76 16.44
CA ASP A 142 -9.04 -3.55 17.81
C ASP A 142 -7.97 -4.59 18.22
N CYS A 143 -7.09 -4.97 17.31
CA CYS A 143 -6.04 -5.94 17.56
C CYS A 143 -4.67 -5.25 17.64
N LYS A 144 -3.77 -5.82 18.44
CA LYS A 144 -2.38 -5.35 18.56
C LYS A 144 -1.42 -6.45 18.16
N PHE A 145 -0.50 -6.14 17.26
CA PHE A 145 0.57 -7.03 16.83
C PHE A 145 1.92 -6.36 17.13
N ILE A 146 2.64 -6.92 18.10
CA ILE A 146 3.82 -6.28 18.69
C ILE A 146 4.99 -7.25 18.65
N ASN A 147 6.13 -6.79 18.15
CA ASN A 147 7.36 -7.59 18.07
C ASN A 147 7.17 -8.92 17.32
N CYS A 148 6.36 -8.92 16.25
CA CYS A 148 6.18 -10.09 15.40
C CYS A 148 7.15 -10.06 14.22
N TYR A 149 7.70 -11.22 13.83
CA TYR A 149 8.42 -11.28 12.55
C TYR A 149 7.43 -11.04 11.39
N LYS A 150 6.29 -11.74 11.37
CA LYS A 150 5.15 -11.41 10.48
C LYS A 150 3.85 -11.35 11.27
N ALA A 151 3.26 -10.16 11.39
CA ALA A 151 2.05 -9.97 12.18
C ALA A 151 0.84 -10.66 11.53
N ILE A 152 0.54 -10.34 10.27
CA ILE A 152 -0.45 -11.07 9.47
C ILE A 152 0.22 -11.54 8.19
N SER A 153 0.15 -12.83 7.88
CA SER A 153 0.83 -13.39 6.71
C SER A 153 0.02 -14.46 5.99
N MET A 154 0.23 -14.56 4.67
CA MET A 154 -0.23 -15.67 3.86
C MET A 154 0.94 -16.50 3.36
N LEU A 155 0.93 -17.81 3.63
CA LEU A 155 2.00 -18.75 3.31
C LEU A 155 1.52 -19.83 2.35
N TRP A 156 2.36 -20.18 1.38
CA TRP A 156 2.08 -21.20 0.36
C TRP A 156 3.13 -22.31 0.36
N TYR A 157 2.67 -23.56 0.35
CA TYR A 157 3.52 -24.74 0.23
C TYR A 157 3.40 -25.35 -1.18
N ARG A 158 4.55 -25.57 -1.82
CA ARG A 158 4.77 -26.11 -3.17
C ARG A 158 4.36 -25.21 -4.33
N SER A 159 5.08 -25.38 -5.45
CA SER A 159 4.69 -24.97 -6.81
C SER A 159 3.39 -25.67 -7.20
N GLN A 160 2.24 -25.22 -6.71
CA GLN A 160 0.97 -25.61 -7.32
C GLN A 160 0.87 -24.93 -8.68
N VAL A 161 0.64 -25.75 -9.71
CA VAL A 161 0.36 -25.35 -11.08
C VAL A 161 -0.76 -24.31 -11.03
N SER A 162 -0.60 -23.22 -11.78
CA SER A 162 -1.55 -22.11 -11.91
C SER A 162 -2.96 -22.62 -12.19
N SER A 163 -3.74 -22.89 -11.16
CA SER A 163 -5.17 -23.12 -11.29
C SER A 163 -5.84 -21.76 -11.35
N PHE A 164 -6.47 -21.47 -12.48
CA PHE A 164 -7.28 -20.28 -12.73
C PHE A 164 -8.58 -20.37 -11.93
N ILE A 165 -8.51 -20.18 -10.62
CA ILE A 165 -9.72 -20.12 -9.81
C ILE A 165 -9.99 -18.66 -9.50
N ASN A 166 -10.88 -18.06 -10.28
CA ASN A 166 -11.34 -16.69 -10.05
C ASN A 166 -12.17 -16.66 -8.75
N GLN A 167 -11.51 -16.40 -7.63
CA GLN A 167 -12.17 -16.25 -6.34
C GLN A 167 -12.01 -14.83 -5.81
N LYS A 168 -13.05 -14.33 -5.17
CA LYS A 168 -13.02 -13.05 -4.46
C LYS A 168 -12.41 -13.28 -3.08
N SER A 169 -11.54 -12.37 -2.68
CA SER A 169 -10.99 -12.34 -1.33
C SER A 169 -11.13 -10.95 -0.73
N SER A 170 -11.34 -10.88 0.58
CA SER A 170 -11.48 -9.63 1.31
C SER A 170 -10.69 -9.66 2.62
N LEU A 171 -9.90 -8.62 2.85
CA LEU A 171 -9.25 -8.32 4.12
C LEU A 171 -9.74 -6.96 4.61
N GLU A 172 -10.28 -6.93 5.81
CA GLU A 172 -10.65 -5.71 6.50
C GLU A 172 -9.88 -5.64 7.83
N VAL A 173 -9.17 -4.53 8.03
CA VAL A 173 -8.43 -4.28 9.27
C VAL A 173 -8.76 -2.88 9.77
N THR A 174 -9.31 -2.79 10.98
CA THR A 174 -9.74 -1.55 11.60
C THR A 174 -9.18 -1.38 13.01
N ASP A 175 -8.95 -0.14 13.41
CA ASP A 175 -8.66 0.24 14.80
C ASP A 175 -7.51 -0.56 15.44
N SER A 176 -6.54 -1.00 14.64
CA SER A 176 -5.53 -1.96 15.03
C SER A 176 -4.13 -1.35 15.01
N GLU A 177 -3.24 -1.93 15.81
CA GLU A 177 -1.88 -1.46 16.01
C GLU A 177 -0.85 -2.52 15.63
N PHE A 178 0.18 -2.09 14.90
CA PHE A 178 1.31 -2.90 14.48
C PHE A 178 2.59 -2.19 14.89
N ARG A 179 3.35 -2.74 15.84
CA ARG A 179 4.60 -2.14 16.31
C ARG A 179 5.77 -3.12 16.24
N ASN A 180 6.90 -2.63 15.75
CA ASN A 180 8.17 -3.37 15.71
C ASN A 180 8.03 -4.71 15.00
N ASN A 181 7.29 -4.73 13.88
CA ASN A 181 7.10 -5.93 13.10
C ASN A 181 7.99 -5.88 11.86
N THR A 182 8.66 -6.98 11.49
CA THR A 182 9.38 -6.99 10.20
C THR A 182 8.40 -6.82 9.04
N TYR A 183 7.27 -7.53 9.09
CA TYR A 183 6.13 -7.36 8.19
C TYR A 183 4.84 -7.16 9.00
N GLY A 184 4.13 -6.05 8.78
CA GLY A 184 2.82 -5.82 9.37
C GLY A 184 1.76 -6.72 8.74
N ILE A 185 1.50 -6.52 7.45
CA ILE A 185 0.55 -7.31 6.66
C ILE A 185 1.26 -7.80 5.40
N GLU A 186 1.42 -9.11 5.25
CA GLU A 186 1.96 -9.72 4.03
C GLU A 186 0.92 -10.64 3.40
N PHE A 187 0.43 -10.28 2.21
CA PHE A 187 -0.50 -11.11 1.44
C PHE A 187 0.00 -11.28 0.02
N GLY A 188 0.20 -12.52 -0.40
CA GLY A 188 0.49 -12.78 -1.81
C GLY A 188 -0.20 -14.05 -2.28
N PRO A 189 -1.36 -13.97 -2.97
CA PRO A 189 -2.02 -15.14 -3.49
C PRO A 189 -1.11 -15.78 -4.53
N LYS A 190 -1.04 -17.10 -4.52
CA LYS A 190 -0.26 -17.83 -5.54
C LYS A 190 -0.98 -17.88 -6.89
N PHE A 191 -2.29 -17.60 -6.90
CA PHE A 191 -3.13 -17.72 -8.09
C PHE A 191 -3.21 -16.40 -8.85
N LYS A 192 -3.06 -16.49 -10.17
CA LYS A 192 -2.88 -15.36 -11.08
C LYS A 192 -4.18 -14.62 -11.44
N ASN A 193 -5.33 -15.16 -11.05
CA ASN A 193 -6.64 -14.60 -11.39
C ASN A 193 -7.51 -14.61 -10.13
N GLY A 194 -7.80 -13.44 -9.59
CA GLY A 194 -8.64 -13.26 -8.41
C GLY A 194 -8.69 -11.78 -8.03
N SER A 195 -9.88 -11.33 -7.60
CA SER A 195 -10.06 -9.95 -7.15
C SER A 195 -9.89 -9.87 -5.63
N HIS A 196 -8.99 -9.00 -5.19
CA HIS A 196 -8.64 -8.81 -3.79
C HIS A 196 -9.10 -7.45 -3.31
N LYS A 197 -10.01 -7.43 -2.35
CA LYS A 197 -10.42 -6.21 -1.66
C LYS A 197 -9.66 -6.08 -0.35
N VAL A 198 -8.99 -4.96 -0.15
CA VAL A 198 -8.25 -4.69 1.09
C VAL A 198 -8.71 -3.35 1.63
N SER A 199 -9.32 -3.34 2.81
CA SER A 199 -9.76 -2.13 3.51
C SER A 199 -8.98 -1.99 4.81
N LEU A 200 -8.23 -0.90 4.94
CA LEU A 200 -7.41 -0.58 6.10
C LEU A 200 -7.87 0.76 6.66
N SER A 201 -8.33 0.79 7.91
CA SER A 201 -8.85 2.01 8.52
C SER A 201 -8.34 2.23 9.93
N ASN A 202 -7.97 3.46 10.26
CA ASN A 202 -7.55 3.86 11.61
C ASN A 202 -6.42 2.99 12.18
N LEU A 203 -5.43 2.66 11.35
CA LEU A 203 -4.30 1.83 11.75
C LEU A 203 -3.13 2.69 12.24
N LEU A 204 -2.44 2.20 13.26
CA LEU A 204 -1.09 2.66 13.62
C LEU A 204 -0.10 1.56 13.26
N VAL A 205 0.74 1.79 12.27
CA VAL A 205 1.75 0.84 11.80
C VAL A 205 3.12 1.52 11.91
N ASP A 206 3.94 1.04 12.84
CA ASP A 206 5.19 1.70 13.22
C ASP A 206 6.34 0.70 13.33
N ASN A 207 7.48 1.11 12.76
CA ASN A 207 8.77 0.45 12.81
C ASN A 207 8.76 -0.97 12.22
N GLY A 208 9.30 -1.10 11.00
CA GLY A 208 9.39 -2.37 10.32
C GLY A 208 10.12 -2.32 8.98
N THR A 209 10.18 -3.46 8.30
CA THR A 209 10.67 -3.49 6.92
C THR A 209 9.54 -3.11 5.97
N TYR A 210 8.39 -3.77 6.10
CA TYR A 210 7.18 -3.47 5.34
C TYR A 210 5.96 -3.30 6.26
N GLY A 211 5.19 -2.24 6.04
CA GLY A 211 3.91 -2.04 6.74
C GLY A 211 2.83 -2.96 6.17
N VAL A 212 2.46 -2.71 4.91
CA VAL A 212 1.58 -3.55 4.10
C VAL A 212 2.35 -3.97 2.86
N PHE A 213 2.42 -5.27 2.60
CA PHE A 213 3.16 -5.86 1.50
C PHE A 213 2.29 -6.86 0.75
N LEU A 214 1.80 -6.46 -0.41
CA LEU A 214 1.03 -7.31 -1.31
C LEU A 214 1.92 -7.81 -2.44
N VAL A 215 2.02 -9.13 -2.62
CA VAL A 215 2.94 -9.73 -3.60
C VAL A 215 2.20 -10.62 -4.58
N ASN A 216 2.40 -10.42 -5.88
CA ASN A 216 1.77 -11.19 -6.95
C ASN A 216 0.23 -11.18 -6.88
N VAL A 217 -0.36 -10.02 -6.54
CA VAL A 217 -1.82 -9.82 -6.59
C VAL A 217 -2.21 -9.32 -7.98
N SER A 218 -3.08 -10.06 -8.70
CA SER A 218 -3.41 -9.76 -10.10
C SER A 218 -4.40 -8.61 -10.25
N SER A 219 -5.46 -8.61 -9.45
CA SER A 219 -6.44 -7.54 -9.38
C SER A 219 -6.70 -7.19 -7.93
N PHE A 220 -6.65 -5.90 -7.63
CA PHE A 220 -6.83 -5.41 -6.28
C PHE A 220 -7.60 -4.10 -6.24
N ASP A 221 -8.40 -3.96 -5.18
CA ASP A 221 -9.08 -2.73 -4.81
C ASP A 221 -8.72 -2.44 -3.35
N ILE A 222 -7.80 -1.49 -3.16
CA ILE A 222 -7.18 -1.19 -1.86
C ILE A 222 -7.65 0.18 -1.40
N VAL A 223 -8.17 0.23 -0.18
CA VAL A 223 -8.57 1.46 0.49
C VAL A 223 -7.80 1.58 1.80
N ILE A 224 -7.11 2.70 1.97
CA ILE A 224 -6.35 3.07 3.16
C ILE A 224 -6.91 4.39 3.66
N ALA A 225 -7.50 4.40 4.85
CA ALA A 225 -8.16 5.57 5.41
C ALA A 225 -7.70 5.83 6.84
N LYS A 226 -7.34 7.08 7.17
CA LYS A 226 -7.02 7.50 8.54
C LYS A 226 -5.86 6.70 9.18
N CYS A 227 -4.95 6.18 8.37
CA CYS A 227 -3.84 5.35 8.83
C CYS A 227 -2.57 6.18 9.08
N LYS A 228 -1.70 5.67 9.95
CA LYS A 228 -0.40 6.25 10.30
C LYS A 228 0.68 5.19 10.07
N PHE A 229 1.57 5.45 9.11
CA PHE A 229 2.66 4.56 8.71
C PHE A 229 4.01 5.21 8.96
N PHE A 230 4.75 4.73 9.96
CA PHE A 230 6.00 5.33 10.40
C PHE A 230 7.18 4.36 10.38
N ASN A 231 8.37 4.89 10.05
CA ASN A 231 9.66 4.22 10.24
C ASN A 231 9.82 2.89 9.46
N PHE A 232 9.50 2.87 8.16
CA PHE A 232 9.69 1.69 7.31
C PHE A 232 10.98 1.73 6.51
N SER A 233 11.80 0.68 6.62
CA SER A 233 13.10 0.59 5.93
C SER A 233 12.99 0.27 4.43
N GLU A 234 11.89 -0.33 3.97
CA GLU A 234 11.68 -0.63 2.54
C GLU A 234 10.47 0.10 1.96
N ALA A 235 9.28 -0.17 2.50
CA ALA A 235 8.04 0.51 2.12
C ALA A 235 6.96 0.44 3.20
N ALA A 236 6.24 1.54 3.43
CA ALA A 236 5.04 1.55 4.27
C ALA A 236 3.90 0.77 3.61
N VAL A 237 3.63 1.02 2.32
CA VAL A 237 2.69 0.26 1.50
C VAL A 237 3.41 -0.17 0.23
N GLY A 238 3.62 -1.48 0.05
CA GLY A 238 4.27 -2.08 -1.10
C GLY A 238 3.34 -3.04 -1.84
N LEU A 239 3.10 -2.76 -3.13
CA LEU A 239 2.39 -3.63 -4.06
C LEU A 239 3.39 -4.11 -5.10
N PHE A 240 3.72 -5.38 -5.08
CA PHE A 240 4.78 -5.95 -5.89
C PHE A 240 4.26 -7.06 -6.77
N TRP A 241 4.74 -7.07 -7.99
CA TRP A 241 4.59 -8.17 -8.91
C TRP A 241 5.98 -8.66 -9.30
N ASN A 242 6.19 -9.97 -9.34
CA ASN A 242 7.51 -10.55 -9.61
C ASN A 242 7.60 -11.17 -11.02
N GLU A 243 6.51 -11.21 -11.79
CA GLU A 243 6.47 -11.85 -13.12
C GLU A 243 6.31 -10.83 -14.27
N ILE A 244 7.39 -10.56 -15.00
CA ILE A 244 7.44 -9.49 -16.02
C ILE A 244 6.83 -9.91 -17.39
N LYS A 245 6.35 -11.15 -17.53
CA LYS A 245 6.08 -11.75 -18.86
C LYS A 245 4.69 -11.50 -19.44
N TYR A 246 3.71 -11.05 -18.64
CA TYR A 246 2.32 -10.91 -19.10
C TYR A 246 1.66 -9.67 -18.51
N VAL A 247 0.80 -9.03 -19.31
CA VAL A 247 -0.06 -7.93 -18.86
C VAL A 247 -1.37 -8.52 -18.33
N ILE A 248 -1.82 -8.04 -17.18
CA ILE A 248 -3.08 -8.46 -16.55
C ILE A 248 -4.19 -7.52 -16.98
N ARG A 249 -5.22 -8.07 -17.63
CA ARG A 249 -6.37 -7.31 -18.14
C ARG A 249 -7.48 -7.14 -17.10
N GLU A 250 -7.08 -6.76 -15.91
CA GLU A 250 -7.98 -6.50 -14.79
C GLU A 250 -7.66 -5.11 -14.24
N LYS A 251 -8.71 -4.36 -13.89
CA LYS A 251 -8.55 -3.08 -13.21
C LYS A 251 -7.99 -3.32 -11.80
N SER A 252 -7.02 -2.49 -11.42
CA SER A 252 -6.54 -2.38 -10.05
C SER A 252 -6.62 -0.94 -9.56
N SER A 253 -6.98 -0.75 -8.29
CA SER A 253 -7.12 0.57 -7.65
C SER A 253 -6.45 0.63 -6.29
N LEU A 254 -5.87 1.80 -5.99
CA LEU A 254 -5.36 2.17 -4.66
C LEU A 254 -5.89 3.54 -4.27
N VAL A 255 -6.60 3.61 -3.14
CA VAL A 255 -7.06 4.86 -2.53
C VAL A 255 -6.38 5.03 -1.18
N ALA A 256 -5.68 6.14 -0.98
CA ALA A 256 -5.15 6.56 0.30
C ALA A 256 -5.77 7.90 0.71
N THR A 257 -6.44 7.95 1.86
CA THR A 257 -7.13 9.15 2.32
C THR A 257 -6.89 9.43 3.79
N ASP A 258 -6.80 10.71 4.17
CA ASP A 258 -6.68 11.16 5.56
C ASP A 258 -5.52 10.50 6.33
N SER A 259 -4.45 10.12 5.63
CA SER A 259 -3.39 9.26 6.16
C SER A 259 -2.05 9.97 6.30
N LYS A 260 -1.19 9.47 7.19
CA LYS A 260 0.13 10.04 7.48
C LYS A 260 1.22 9.01 7.24
N PHE A 261 2.21 9.37 6.43
CA PHE A 261 3.37 8.57 6.13
C PHE A 261 4.61 9.35 6.55
N ARG A 262 5.38 8.82 7.50
CA ARG A 262 6.56 9.51 8.03
C ARG A 262 7.78 8.63 8.14
N TYR A 263 8.94 9.18 7.80
CA TYR A 263 10.24 8.53 8.01
C TYR A 263 10.34 7.16 7.33
N ASN A 264 9.73 7.04 6.16
CA ASN A 264 9.74 5.82 5.36
C ASN A 264 10.79 5.95 4.25
N ALA A 265 11.43 4.84 3.90
CA ALA A 265 12.23 4.78 2.68
C ALA A 265 11.35 5.03 1.45
N LYS A 266 10.13 4.45 1.45
CA LYS A 266 9.05 4.74 0.50
C LYS A 266 7.70 4.66 1.22
N SER A 267 6.89 5.69 1.10
CA SER A 267 5.54 5.67 1.65
C SER A 267 4.60 4.74 0.89
N ILE A 268 4.60 4.84 -0.45
CA ILE A 268 3.78 4.01 -1.33
C ILE A 268 4.65 3.54 -2.50
N LEU A 269 4.76 2.23 -2.67
CA LEU A 269 5.48 1.59 -3.76
C LEU A 269 4.53 0.66 -4.50
N VAL A 270 4.22 0.97 -5.75
CA VAL A 270 3.38 0.17 -6.64
C VAL A 270 4.18 -0.27 -7.86
N MET A 271 4.34 -1.58 -8.01
CA MET A 271 4.88 -2.22 -9.20
C MET A 271 3.80 -3.07 -9.83
N LEU A 272 3.18 -2.56 -10.90
CA LEU A 272 1.94 -3.12 -11.44
C LEU A 272 2.15 -3.90 -12.75
N PRO A 273 1.45 -5.04 -12.92
CA PRO A 273 1.36 -5.78 -14.18
C PRO A 273 0.11 -5.42 -14.99
N ASN A 274 -0.80 -4.60 -14.45
CA ASN A 274 -2.12 -4.34 -15.00
C ASN A 274 -2.08 -3.42 -16.23
N ASP A 275 -3.00 -3.64 -17.17
CA ASP A 275 -3.27 -2.70 -18.27
C ASP A 275 -4.06 -1.47 -17.83
N PHE A 276 -4.73 -1.53 -16.68
CA PHE A 276 -5.42 -0.39 -16.08
C PHE A 276 -5.14 -0.28 -14.58
N PHE A 277 -4.55 0.84 -14.18
CA PHE A 277 -4.33 1.17 -12.78
C PHE A 277 -4.80 2.59 -12.45
N GLU A 278 -5.49 2.72 -11.31
CA GLU A 278 -5.96 4.00 -10.78
C GLU A 278 -5.48 4.20 -9.34
N MET A 279 -4.84 5.32 -9.08
CA MET A 279 -4.42 5.72 -7.74
C MET A 279 -5.04 7.07 -7.36
N THR A 280 -5.67 7.12 -6.20
CA THR A 280 -6.16 8.37 -5.61
C THR A 280 -5.52 8.58 -4.24
N VAL A 281 -4.87 9.72 -4.04
CA VAL A 281 -4.32 10.15 -2.77
C VAL A 281 -5.01 11.45 -2.37
N SER A 282 -5.59 11.53 -1.17
CA SER A 282 -6.30 12.74 -0.73
C SER A 282 -6.06 13.04 0.75
N ARG A 283 -5.83 14.32 1.10
CA ARG A 283 -5.65 14.75 2.50
C ARG A 283 -4.57 13.94 3.23
N CYS A 284 -3.47 13.63 2.53
CA CYS A 284 -2.37 12.85 3.06
C CYS A 284 -1.14 13.72 3.37
N LEU A 285 -0.37 13.31 4.37
CA LEU A 285 0.93 13.91 4.68
C LEU A 285 2.03 12.87 4.44
N PHE A 286 3.00 13.24 3.61
CA PHE A 286 4.23 12.50 3.34
C PHE A 286 5.41 13.33 3.84
N GLN A 287 6.17 12.78 4.80
CA GLN A 287 7.24 13.54 5.45
C GLN A 287 8.45 12.67 5.79
N ASN A 288 9.66 13.17 5.58
CA ASN A 288 10.86 12.56 6.14
C ASN A 288 11.59 13.49 7.12
N ALA A 289 12.72 13.04 7.66
CA ALA A 289 13.55 13.82 8.56
C ALA A 289 14.30 14.90 7.77
N LYS A 290 14.23 16.14 8.28
CA LYS A 290 14.99 17.27 7.72
C LYS A 290 16.49 16.95 7.76
N GLY A 291 17.10 16.73 6.59
CA GLY A 291 18.50 16.31 6.49
C GLY A 291 19.14 16.79 5.18
N ARG A 292 20.48 16.75 5.12
CA ARG A 292 21.21 17.09 3.89
C ARG A 292 20.92 16.01 2.85
N PHE A 293 20.29 16.39 1.75
CA PHE A 293 20.06 15.56 0.56
C PHE A 293 21.40 14.92 0.15
N HIS A 294 21.49 13.59 0.21
CA HIS A 294 22.70 12.83 -0.09
C HIS A 294 22.53 12.12 -1.43
N VAL A 295 22.73 12.87 -2.50
CA VAL A 295 22.91 12.33 -3.84
C VAL A 295 24.36 11.88 -3.95
N ILE A 296 24.64 10.59 -3.74
CA ILE A 296 26.01 10.03 -3.82
C ILE A 296 26.21 9.23 -5.13
N ASN A 297 25.14 8.95 -5.89
CA ASN A 297 25.25 8.18 -7.13
C ASN A 297 24.71 8.96 -8.33
N ASP A 298 25.54 9.07 -9.37
CA ASP A 298 25.15 9.42 -10.74
C ASP A 298 24.11 8.45 -11.34
N ASP A 299 23.89 7.31 -10.67
CA ASP A 299 22.79 6.40 -10.96
C ASP A 299 21.49 6.94 -10.33
N ARG A 300 20.93 7.98 -10.98
CA ARG A 300 19.69 8.67 -10.61
C ARG A 300 18.56 7.67 -10.49
N SER A 301 18.35 7.15 -9.28
CA SER A 301 17.18 6.36 -8.93
C SER A 301 15.95 7.26 -9.07
N ILE A 302 15.28 7.21 -10.22
CA ILE A 302 13.98 7.89 -10.49
C ILE A 302 12.84 7.34 -9.62
N LYS A 303 13.14 6.80 -8.44
CA LYS A 303 12.18 6.31 -7.45
C LYS A 303 11.61 7.50 -6.68
N GLY A 304 10.33 7.39 -6.34
CA GLY A 304 9.61 8.36 -5.54
C GLY A 304 9.32 7.86 -4.12
N ASP A 305 8.96 8.75 -3.20
CA ASP A 305 8.31 8.37 -1.94
C ASP A 305 6.93 7.76 -2.20
N VAL A 306 6.20 8.34 -3.14
CA VAL A 306 5.08 7.71 -3.85
C VAL A 306 5.58 7.30 -5.24
N PHE A 307 5.74 6.00 -5.46
CA PHE A 307 6.29 5.44 -6.68
C PHE A 307 5.31 4.48 -7.34
N VAL A 308 4.93 4.76 -8.58
CA VAL A 308 4.11 3.88 -9.42
C VAL A 308 4.93 3.50 -10.64
N ARG A 309 5.11 2.19 -10.87
CA ARG A 309 5.83 1.67 -12.03
C ARG A 309 5.08 0.53 -12.69
N SER A 310 4.83 0.63 -14.00
CA SER A 310 4.46 -0.54 -14.80
C SER A 310 5.67 -1.45 -15.01
N GLN A 311 5.47 -2.75 -14.79
CA GLN A 311 6.47 -3.78 -15.03
C GLN A 311 6.34 -4.46 -16.39
N ALA A 312 5.39 -4.05 -17.24
CA ALA A 312 5.26 -4.66 -18.56
C ALA A 312 6.51 -4.35 -19.42
N SER A 313 6.98 -5.36 -20.16
CA SER A 313 8.09 -5.19 -21.11
C SER A 313 7.77 -4.09 -22.13
N SER A 314 8.76 -3.26 -22.46
CA SER A 314 8.66 -2.22 -23.50
C SER A 314 8.29 -2.77 -24.88
N VAL A 315 8.43 -4.08 -25.09
CA VAL A 315 8.11 -4.80 -26.34
C VAL A 315 6.63 -5.24 -26.39
N THR A 316 5.90 -5.20 -25.28
CA THR A 316 4.48 -5.60 -25.28
C THR A 316 3.60 -4.55 -25.96
N THR A 317 2.82 -4.97 -26.95
CA THR A 317 1.95 -4.11 -27.77
C THR A 317 0.63 -3.72 -27.10
N TYR A 318 0.45 -4.05 -25.82
CA TYR A 318 -0.78 -3.77 -25.10
C TYR A 318 -0.75 -2.36 -24.50
N PRO A 319 -1.82 -1.57 -24.67
CA PRO A 319 -1.92 -0.26 -24.06
C PRO A 319 -1.99 -0.41 -22.54
N ILE A 320 -1.26 0.46 -21.83
CA ILE A 320 -1.23 0.48 -20.37
C ILE A 320 -1.71 1.85 -19.92
N ARG A 321 -2.84 1.88 -19.24
CA ARG A 321 -3.47 3.09 -18.72
C ARG A 321 -3.19 3.27 -17.23
N VAL A 322 -2.54 4.38 -16.89
CA VAL A 322 -2.27 4.76 -15.50
C VAL A 322 -2.88 6.12 -15.19
N LEU A 323 -3.80 6.15 -14.22
CA LEU A 323 -4.42 7.38 -13.73
C LEU A 323 -3.98 7.62 -12.28
N VAL A 324 -3.34 8.76 -12.02
CA VAL A 324 -2.93 9.16 -10.68
C VAL A 324 -3.53 10.52 -10.36
N SER A 325 -4.31 10.59 -9.28
CA SER A 325 -4.89 11.82 -8.75
C SER A 325 -4.41 12.05 -7.33
N ILE A 326 -3.85 13.22 -7.05
CA ILE A 326 -3.40 13.61 -5.72
C ILE A 326 -4.06 14.95 -5.36
N THR A 327 -4.80 14.98 -4.26
CA THR A 327 -5.52 16.17 -3.80
C THR A 327 -5.22 16.52 -2.35
N ASP A 328 -5.21 17.82 -2.02
CA ASP A 328 -5.16 18.33 -0.65
C ASP A 328 -4.01 17.71 0.19
N SER A 329 -2.89 17.39 -0.44
CA SER A 329 -1.82 16.59 0.16
C SER A 329 -0.51 17.36 0.25
N ILE A 330 0.31 17.00 1.23
CA ILE A 330 1.59 17.66 1.51
C ILE A 330 2.71 16.64 1.42
N PHE A 331 3.72 16.98 0.64
CA PHE A 331 4.99 16.26 0.50
C PHE A 331 6.10 17.15 1.02
N GLN A 332 6.75 16.77 2.12
CA GLN A 332 7.78 17.61 2.72
C GLN A 332 9.02 16.87 3.18
N ASP A 333 10.16 17.53 3.06
CA ASP A 333 11.46 17.00 3.49
C ASP A 333 11.79 15.64 2.84
N LEU A 334 11.42 15.41 1.57
CA LEU A 334 11.64 14.16 0.82
C LEU A 334 12.82 14.29 -0.16
N GLY A 335 13.56 13.22 -0.43
CA GLY A 335 14.75 13.28 -1.30
C GLY A 335 15.99 12.68 -0.63
N HIS A 336 16.02 11.36 -0.49
CA HIS A 336 17.13 10.67 0.17
C HIS A 336 17.62 9.51 -0.69
N LYS A 337 18.58 8.74 -0.17
CA LYS A 337 19.26 7.62 -0.85
C LYS A 337 18.32 6.69 -1.63
N ASP A 338 17.10 6.46 -1.14
CA ASP A 338 16.16 5.48 -1.69
C ASP A 338 15.01 6.07 -2.54
N ASN A 339 14.82 7.40 -2.51
CA ASN A 339 13.79 8.14 -3.24
C ASN A 339 14.28 9.53 -3.68
N SER A 340 14.55 9.72 -4.97
CA SER A 340 14.99 11.03 -5.48
C SER A 340 13.83 12.01 -5.67
N PHE A 341 12.61 11.51 -5.87
CA PHE A 341 11.40 12.33 -6.09
C PHE A 341 10.39 12.18 -4.94
N ALA A 342 9.56 13.21 -4.71
CA ALA A 342 8.38 13.06 -3.86
C ALA A 342 7.34 12.13 -4.52
N VAL A 343 7.02 12.39 -5.79
CA VAL A 343 6.11 11.58 -6.59
C VAL A 343 6.80 11.15 -7.88
N SER A 344 6.72 9.86 -8.21
CA SER A 344 7.20 9.34 -9.48
C SER A 344 6.24 8.32 -10.09
N VAL A 345 5.81 8.58 -11.32
CA VAL A 345 4.94 7.69 -12.10
C VAL A 345 5.67 7.30 -13.38
N ARG A 346 5.90 6.00 -13.59
CA ARG A 346 6.70 5.48 -14.68
C ARG A 346 6.01 4.33 -15.41
N VAL A 347 5.80 4.49 -16.70
CA VAL A 347 5.43 3.43 -17.62
C VAL A 347 6.44 3.38 -18.75
N ASP A 348 7.10 2.24 -18.88
CA ASP A 348 8.14 2.00 -19.88
C ASP A 348 7.56 1.46 -21.22
N ASN A 349 6.25 1.28 -21.29
CA ASN A 349 5.54 0.76 -22.46
C ASN A 349 5.31 1.87 -23.52
N LEU A 350 5.55 1.54 -24.80
CA LEU A 350 5.38 2.45 -25.94
C LEU A 350 3.94 2.93 -26.16
N PHE A 351 2.97 2.11 -25.74
CA PHE A 351 1.52 2.37 -25.80
C PHE A 351 0.97 2.76 -24.42
N GLY A 352 1.83 3.27 -23.53
CA GLY A 352 1.40 3.88 -22.28
C GLY A 352 0.53 5.10 -22.55
N ASP A 353 -0.58 5.20 -21.81
CA ASP A 353 -1.44 6.38 -21.78
C ASP A 353 -1.88 6.62 -20.33
N GLY A 354 -2.28 7.83 -19.99
CA GLY A 354 -2.56 8.17 -18.61
C GLY A 354 -2.44 9.64 -18.29
N ASN A 355 -2.89 9.97 -17.08
CA ASN A 355 -2.84 11.32 -16.54
C ASN A 355 -2.33 11.28 -15.11
N VAL A 356 -1.49 12.27 -14.78
CA VAL A 356 -1.12 12.61 -13.41
C VAL A 356 -1.72 13.97 -13.10
N SER A 357 -2.67 14.01 -12.18
CA SER A 357 -3.38 15.23 -11.77
C SER A 357 -3.04 15.57 -10.31
N LEU A 358 -2.58 16.80 -10.09
CA LEU A 358 -2.29 17.34 -8.76
C LEU A 358 -3.20 18.54 -8.50
N PHE A 359 -4.01 18.47 -7.45
CA PHE A 359 -4.93 19.53 -7.04
C PHE A 359 -4.64 19.96 -5.60
N ASN A 360 -4.50 21.25 -5.33
CA ASN A 360 -4.27 21.77 -3.97
C ASN A 360 -3.16 21.01 -3.22
N THR A 361 -2.03 20.78 -3.89
CA THR A 361 -0.94 19.92 -3.40
C THR A 361 0.31 20.74 -3.18
N SER A 362 1.00 20.50 -2.06
CA SER A 362 2.21 21.24 -1.68
C SER A 362 3.44 20.34 -1.62
N PHE A 363 4.53 20.79 -2.24
CA PHE A 363 5.86 20.20 -2.18
C PHE A 363 6.80 21.15 -1.46
N LEU A 364 7.27 20.78 -0.26
CA LEU A 364 8.00 21.66 0.65
C LEU A 364 9.38 21.06 0.98
N ASN A 365 10.46 21.75 0.64
CA ASN A 365 11.83 21.33 0.98
C ASN A 365 12.15 19.89 0.50
N ASN A 366 11.79 19.57 -0.75
CA ASN A 366 12.08 18.26 -1.35
C ASN A 366 13.35 18.34 -2.22
N GLU A 367 14.00 17.22 -2.52
CA GLU A 367 15.07 17.21 -3.54
C GLU A 367 14.45 17.46 -4.92
N ASN A 368 13.60 16.52 -5.36
CA ASN A 368 12.81 16.64 -6.58
C ASN A 368 11.33 16.44 -6.25
N SER A 369 10.42 17.13 -6.95
CA SER A 369 8.97 17.05 -6.64
C SER A 369 8.27 15.97 -7.47
N LEU A 370 8.21 16.12 -8.79
CA LEU A 370 7.44 15.24 -9.66
C LEU A 370 8.26 14.66 -10.82
N PHE A 371 8.24 13.33 -10.97
CA PHE A 371 8.72 12.62 -12.16
C PHE A 371 7.59 11.87 -12.85
N VAL A 372 7.48 12.03 -14.16
CA VAL A 372 6.48 11.36 -14.98
C VAL A 372 7.15 10.80 -16.23
N HIS A 373 6.97 9.50 -16.48
CA HIS A 373 7.46 8.85 -17.70
C HIS A 373 6.39 7.94 -18.28
N GLY A 374 6.14 8.06 -19.58
CA GLY A 374 5.15 7.23 -20.29
C GLY A 374 4.28 7.98 -21.30
N GLY A 375 4.57 9.25 -21.58
CA GLY A 375 3.75 10.05 -22.48
C GLY A 375 2.40 10.45 -21.87
N PHE A 376 2.36 10.69 -20.57
CA PHE A 376 1.17 11.07 -19.82
C PHE A 376 0.89 12.58 -19.88
N GLY A 377 -0.40 12.92 -19.77
CA GLY A 377 -0.81 14.29 -19.46
C GLY A 377 -0.50 14.60 -18.00
N VAL A 378 0.09 15.76 -17.75
CA VAL A 378 0.34 16.27 -16.39
C VAL A 378 -0.54 17.50 -16.18
N ASN A 379 -1.44 17.46 -15.20
CA ASN A 379 -2.31 18.57 -14.86
C ASN A 379 -2.02 19.06 -13.43
N LEU A 380 -1.71 20.35 -13.30
CA LEU A 380 -1.38 21.02 -12.05
C LEU A 380 -2.38 22.13 -11.80
N THR A 381 -3.07 22.07 -10.68
CA THR A 381 -4.09 23.05 -10.30
C THR A 381 -3.93 23.39 -8.83
N HIS A 382 -3.69 24.66 -8.49
CA HIS A 382 -3.36 25.09 -7.12
C HIS A 382 -2.16 24.32 -6.51
N VAL A 383 -1.10 24.11 -7.28
CA VAL A 383 0.11 23.40 -6.80
C VAL A 383 1.13 24.38 -6.28
N THR A 384 1.65 24.13 -5.09
CA THR A 384 2.74 24.92 -4.50
C THR A 384 4.02 24.09 -4.45
N VAL A 385 5.08 24.57 -5.11
CA VAL A 385 6.43 24.00 -4.99
C VAL A 385 7.32 25.01 -4.30
N HIS A 386 7.63 24.76 -3.04
CA HIS A 386 8.46 25.62 -2.20
C HIS A 386 9.75 24.89 -1.83
N SER A 387 10.86 25.32 -2.44
CA SER A 387 12.22 24.81 -2.21
C SER A 387 12.46 23.39 -2.72
N THR A 388 12.86 23.25 -3.99
CA THR A 388 13.49 22.04 -4.52
C THR A 388 15.01 22.20 -4.66
N TYR A 389 15.79 21.17 -4.34
CA TYR A 389 17.25 21.19 -4.57
C TYR A 389 17.61 20.77 -6.01
N GLY A 390 16.74 19.99 -6.65
CA GLY A 390 16.81 19.60 -8.05
C GLY A 390 15.55 20.01 -8.83
N TYR A 391 14.97 19.06 -9.55
CA TYR A 391 13.84 19.24 -10.45
C TYR A 391 12.53 19.51 -9.72
N ALA A 392 11.81 20.56 -10.12
CA ALA A 392 10.41 20.70 -9.74
C ALA A 392 9.59 19.63 -10.48
N ILE A 393 9.72 19.58 -11.81
CA ILE A 393 8.98 18.61 -12.63
C ILE A 393 9.86 18.07 -13.75
N MET A 394 9.87 16.76 -13.91
CA MET A 394 10.45 16.07 -15.06
C MET A 394 9.39 15.18 -15.72
N ALA A 395 9.11 15.40 -17.00
CA ALA A 395 8.11 14.66 -17.77
C ALA A 395 8.67 14.17 -19.11
N ASN A 396 8.79 12.85 -19.28
CA ASN A 396 9.41 12.23 -20.46
C ASN A 396 8.52 11.11 -21.04
N ALA A 397 8.85 10.61 -22.22
CA ALA A 397 8.19 9.44 -22.80
C ALA A 397 9.18 8.52 -23.53
N PRO A 398 8.83 7.24 -23.69
CA PRO A 398 9.58 6.33 -24.54
C PRO A 398 9.69 6.89 -25.97
N PRO A 399 10.83 6.72 -26.67
CA PRO A 399 10.94 7.12 -28.07
C PRO A 399 9.94 6.32 -28.92
N LYS A 400 9.02 7.01 -29.61
CA LYS A 400 7.99 6.40 -30.47
C LYS A 400 8.56 5.77 -31.76
N THR A 401 9.79 6.11 -32.14
CA THR A 401 10.50 5.56 -33.29
C THR A 401 11.81 4.90 -32.88
N LEU A 402 12.13 3.77 -33.50
CA LEU A 402 13.37 2.99 -33.30
C LEU A 402 14.60 3.69 -33.93
N ILE A 403 14.60 5.02 -33.96
CA ILE A 403 15.72 5.82 -34.45
C ILE A 403 16.53 6.20 -33.22
N LYS A 404 17.68 5.56 -33.08
CA LYS A 404 18.75 6.08 -32.21
C LYS A 404 19.15 7.44 -32.78
N ALA A 405 18.57 8.51 -32.25
CA ALA A 405 19.19 9.81 -32.38
C ALA A 405 20.58 9.73 -31.71
N PRO A 406 21.63 10.33 -32.30
CA PRO A 406 22.89 10.49 -31.61
C PRO A 406 22.62 11.12 -30.24
N ALA A 407 23.17 10.53 -29.19
CA ALA A 407 23.18 11.18 -27.89
C ALA A 407 23.95 12.49 -28.07
N ASP A 408 23.26 13.61 -28.00
CA ASP A 408 23.91 14.92 -27.95
C ASP A 408 24.50 15.04 -26.53
N ASP A 409 25.74 14.60 -26.45
CA ASP A 409 26.56 14.57 -25.25
C ASP A 409 26.97 16.02 -24.89
N ASN A 410 27.03 16.31 -23.59
CA ASN A 410 27.64 17.52 -23.02
C ASN A 410 26.93 18.86 -23.12
N ARG A 411 25.67 18.95 -22.68
CA ARG A 411 25.13 20.23 -22.19
C ARG A 411 24.55 20.07 -20.79
N GLN A 412 25.32 20.50 -19.80
CA GLN A 412 24.92 20.57 -18.39
C GLN A 412 23.89 21.69 -18.20
N TYR A 413 22.62 21.37 -18.48
CA TYR A 413 21.48 22.15 -18.04
C TYR A 413 20.75 21.34 -16.97
N ASP A 414 20.63 21.89 -15.77
CA ASP A 414 19.73 21.40 -14.72
C ASP A 414 18.45 22.26 -14.74
N PRO A 415 17.53 22.07 -15.71
CA PRO A 415 16.35 22.90 -15.81
C PRO A 415 15.37 22.56 -14.67
N ILE A 416 14.66 23.57 -14.15
CA ILE A 416 13.63 23.38 -13.11
C ILE A 416 12.47 22.53 -13.65
N PHE A 417 12.18 22.66 -14.95
CA PHE A 417 11.26 21.84 -15.73
C PHE A 417 12.01 21.14 -16.86
N ALA A 418 11.93 19.82 -16.92
CA ALA A 418 12.44 19.04 -18.04
C ALA A 418 11.27 18.34 -18.74
N ALA A 419 10.98 18.72 -19.99
CA ALA A 419 10.01 18.03 -20.83
C ALA A 419 10.68 17.69 -22.16
N THR A 420 10.86 16.40 -22.44
CA THR A 420 11.52 15.98 -23.70
C THR A 420 10.53 15.38 -24.69
N LYS A 421 9.52 14.64 -24.22
CA LYS A 421 8.55 13.89 -25.04
C LYS A 421 7.18 13.67 -24.35
N SER A 422 6.78 14.55 -23.42
CA SER A 422 5.46 14.43 -22.74
C SER A 422 4.30 14.70 -23.71
N SER A 423 3.12 14.13 -23.47
CA SER A 423 1.94 14.41 -24.30
C SER A 423 1.31 15.78 -24.01
N SER A 424 1.34 16.26 -22.76
CA SER A 424 1.00 17.65 -22.39
C SER A 424 1.36 17.96 -20.94
N ILE A 425 1.69 19.22 -20.63
CA ILE A 425 1.78 19.75 -19.26
C ILE A 425 0.86 20.97 -19.19
N LEU A 426 -0.16 20.90 -18.32
CA LEU A 426 -1.10 21.98 -18.05
C LEU A 426 -0.86 22.50 -16.63
N ILE A 427 -0.64 23.81 -16.53
CA ILE A 427 -0.39 24.52 -15.27
C ILE A 427 -1.34 25.71 -15.20
N ASP A 428 -2.13 25.80 -14.14
CA ASP A 428 -3.01 26.95 -13.91
C ASP A 428 -2.25 28.16 -13.31
N ASP A 429 -2.89 29.32 -13.37
CA ASP A 429 -2.33 30.59 -12.87
C ASP A 429 -2.28 30.69 -11.34
N SER A 430 -2.96 29.78 -10.64
CA SER A 430 -2.96 29.67 -9.18
C SER A 430 -1.74 28.90 -8.63
N SER A 431 -1.03 28.15 -9.49
CA SER A 431 0.14 27.37 -9.10
C SER A 431 1.38 28.25 -8.90
N SER A 432 2.18 27.95 -7.87
CA SER A 432 3.37 28.73 -7.50
C SER A 432 4.64 27.87 -7.40
N PHE A 433 5.74 28.37 -7.97
CA PHE A 433 7.03 27.68 -8.00
C PHE A 433 8.12 28.60 -7.47
N ARG A 434 8.76 28.23 -6.36
CA ARG A 434 9.83 29.01 -5.73
C ARG A 434 11.04 28.13 -5.45
N CYS A 435 12.14 28.40 -6.15
CA CYS A 435 13.39 27.68 -5.97
C CYS A 435 14.23 28.27 -4.82
N PRO A 436 14.95 27.44 -4.04
CA PRO A 436 15.81 27.91 -2.95
C PRO A 436 17.06 28.64 -3.45
N SER A 437 17.45 28.43 -4.72
CA SER A 437 18.62 29.06 -5.35
C SER A 437 18.36 30.46 -5.94
N GLY A 438 17.12 30.98 -5.88
CA GLY A 438 16.76 32.26 -6.50
C GLY A 438 16.77 32.26 -8.04
N ARG A 439 17.00 31.11 -8.69
CA ARG A 439 16.95 30.98 -10.16
C ARG A 439 15.51 31.21 -10.67
N GLN A 440 15.38 32.12 -11.61
CA GLN A 440 14.12 32.52 -12.26
C GLN A 440 13.87 31.67 -13.52
N ILE A 441 12.60 31.48 -13.88
CA ILE A 441 12.18 30.65 -15.01
C ILE A 441 12.34 31.43 -16.33
N THR A 442 13.12 30.91 -17.27
CA THR A 442 13.10 31.33 -18.67
C THR A 442 12.60 30.16 -19.51
N ILE A 443 11.41 30.28 -20.10
CA ILE A 443 10.88 29.30 -21.06
C ILE A 443 11.50 29.64 -22.42
N GLU A 444 12.56 28.95 -22.80
CA GLU A 444 13.14 29.11 -24.13
C GLU A 444 12.39 28.26 -25.17
N LYS A 445 12.12 28.92 -26.29
CA LYS A 445 11.28 28.52 -27.42
C LYS A 445 11.72 27.15 -27.96
N ILE A 446 10.95 26.09 -27.70
CA ILE A 446 11.15 24.79 -28.35
C ILE A 446 10.58 24.91 -29.76
N THR A 447 11.45 24.81 -30.77
CA THR A 447 11.05 24.74 -32.17
C THR A 447 10.18 23.51 -32.40
N GLU A 448 9.00 23.74 -32.95
CA GLU A 448 8.06 22.72 -33.41
C GLU A 448 8.75 21.76 -34.39
N GLU A 449 9.12 20.57 -33.92
CA GLU A 449 9.00 19.36 -34.72
C GLU A 449 8.26 18.32 -33.88
N ASP A 450 7.02 18.08 -34.30
CA ASP A 450 6.04 17.07 -33.86
C ASP A 450 5.70 16.98 -32.36
N GLY A 451 4.65 17.75 -31.98
CA GLY A 451 3.69 17.33 -30.94
C GLY A 451 3.74 18.03 -29.59
N PHE A 452 4.06 19.33 -29.53
CA PHE A 452 4.02 20.12 -28.30
C PHE A 452 3.14 21.37 -28.48
N GLU A 453 1.98 21.41 -27.80
CA GLU A 453 1.14 22.62 -27.70
C GLU A 453 1.12 23.08 -26.23
N LEU A 454 1.70 24.25 -25.97
CA LEU A 454 1.50 24.98 -24.72
C LEU A 454 0.11 25.65 -24.79
N VAL A 455 -0.93 24.96 -24.32
CA VAL A 455 -2.26 25.56 -24.21
C VAL A 455 -2.29 26.48 -22.99
N LYS A 456 -2.09 27.77 -23.25
CA LYS A 456 -2.31 28.84 -22.27
C LYS A 456 -3.81 28.94 -21.96
N GLY A 457 -4.21 28.60 -20.74
CA GLY A 457 -5.55 28.87 -20.21
C GLY A 457 -5.89 30.37 -20.34
N THR A 458 -7.00 30.65 -21.01
CA THR A 458 -7.55 31.97 -21.42
C THR A 458 -7.70 32.96 -20.24
N PHE A 459 -7.41 34.28 -20.30
CA PHE A 459 -7.71 35.26 -21.36
C PHE A 459 -6.77 36.49 -21.39
N LYS A 460 -6.11 36.72 -22.53
CA LYS A 460 -6.30 37.90 -23.41
C LYS A 460 -5.93 37.43 -24.81
N VAL A 461 -6.91 37.46 -25.70
CA VAL A 461 -6.83 36.96 -27.07
C VAL A 461 -5.78 37.75 -27.86
N LYS A 462 -4.75 37.04 -28.36
CA LYS A 462 -4.20 37.33 -29.69
C LYS A 462 -4.07 35.99 -30.41
N GLN A 463 -5.05 35.75 -31.26
CA GLN A 463 -5.10 34.66 -32.22
C GLN A 463 -3.83 34.74 -33.10
N ILE A 464 -2.95 33.73 -33.06
CA ILE A 464 -1.94 33.58 -34.11
C ILE A 464 -2.55 32.63 -35.13
N ARG A 465 -3.03 33.20 -36.24
CA ARG A 465 -3.37 32.45 -37.46
C ARG A 465 -2.07 32.05 -38.16
N LEU A 466 -1.97 30.77 -38.50
CA LEU A 466 -1.05 30.26 -39.52
C LEU A 466 -1.42 30.86 -40.88
N SER A 467 -0.72 31.91 -41.29
CA SER A 467 -0.50 32.27 -42.68
C SER A 467 0.60 33.33 -42.76
N GLU A 468 1.58 33.07 -43.65
CA GLU A 468 2.68 33.95 -44.09
C GLU A 468 4.05 33.73 -43.42
N LEU A 469 4.72 32.67 -43.87
CA LEU A 469 6.18 32.67 -44.03
C LEU A 469 6.52 33.41 -45.33
N LYS A 470 7.23 34.53 -45.27
CA LYS A 470 8.12 34.95 -46.36
C LYS A 470 9.52 35.18 -45.80
N ARG A 471 10.46 34.44 -46.40
CA ARG A 471 11.91 34.61 -46.30
C ARG A 471 12.31 36.08 -46.31
N SER A 472 13.24 36.43 -45.43
CA SER A 472 14.33 37.33 -45.79
C SER A 472 15.61 36.84 -45.14
N THR A 473 16.46 36.27 -45.97
CA THR A 473 17.91 36.16 -45.79
C THR A 473 18.48 37.56 -45.55
N VAL A 474 19.30 37.74 -44.52
CA VAL A 474 20.27 38.83 -44.47
C VAL A 474 21.64 38.17 -44.58
N LYS A 475 22.34 38.49 -45.66
CA LYS A 475 23.76 38.22 -45.86
C LYS A 475 24.55 39.19 -44.98
N GLU A 476 25.64 38.70 -44.41
CA GLU A 476 26.74 39.53 -43.91
C GLU A 476 27.36 40.30 -45.09
N GLU A 477 27.10 41.61 -45.14
CA GLU A 477 28.07 42.73 -45.05
C GLU A 477 27.31 44.07 -45.18
#